data_AF-A0A975IS48-F1
#
_entry.id   AF-A0A975IS48-F1
#
_cell.length_a   1.000
_cell.length_b   1.000
_cell.length_c   1.000
_cell.angle_alpha   90.00
_cell.angle_beta   90.00
_cell.angle_gamma   90.00
#
_symmetry.space_group_name_H-M   'P 1'
#
loop_
_entity.id
_entity.type
_entity.pdbx_description
1 polymer ?
#
loop_
_entity_poly.entity_id
_entity_poly.type
_entity_poly.pdbx_seq_one_letter_code
_entity_poly.pdbx_strand_id
1 'polypeptide(L)' 'MDALELLDLIQMGESSKVQFKIRVNNANSIGAEMVAFSNTKGGMIIVGVDDKTK' A
#
# COMPACT_ATOMS: atom_id res chain seq x y z
N MET A 1 6.69 -0.15 13.74
CA MET A 1 5.60 -0.91 13.11
C MET A 1 5.66 -2.30 13.67
N ASP A 2 4.70 -2.61 14.53
CA ASP A 2 4.61 -3.92 15.15
C ASP A 2 3.86 -4.90 14.22
N ALA A 3 4.05 -6.20 14.40
CA ALA A 3 3.41 -7.21 13.53
C ALA A 3 1.87 -7.16 13.64
N LEU A 4 1.36 -6.82 14.82
CA LEU A 4 -0.07 -6.61 15.09
C LEU A 4 -0.61 -5.38 14.35
N GLU A 5 0.12 -4.27 14.33
CA GLU A 5 -0.28 -3.06 13.60
C GLU A 5 -0.34 -3.30 12.09
N LEU A 6 0.60 -4.09 11.55
CA LEU A 6 0.57 -4.50 10.14
C LEU A 6 -0.67 -5.37 9.86
N LEU A 7 -1.00 -6.30 10.77
CA LEU A 7 -2.17 -7.16 10.61
C LEU A 7 -3.48 -6.35 10.65
N ASP A 8 -3.57 -5.37 11.54
CA ASP A 8 -4.72 -4.45 11.62
C ASP A 8 -4.83 -3.60 10.34
N LEU A 9 -3.73 -3.11 9.80
CA LEU A 9 -3.69 -2.40 8.52
C LEU A 9 -4.16 -3.29 7.36
N ILE A 10 -3.70 -4.54 7.32
CA ILE A 10 -4.14 -5.52 6.31
C ILE A 10 -5.63 -5.82 6.47
N GLN A 11 -6.14 -5.94 7.72
CA GLN A 11 -7.56 -6.15 7.98
C GLN A 11 -8.44 -4.95 7.60
N MET A 12 -7.92 -3.72 7.69
CA MET A 12 -8.63 -2.51 7.27
C MET A 12 -8.80 -2.40 5.74
N GLY A 13 -8.02 -3.15 4.96
CA GLY A 13 -8.10 -3.18 3.50
C GLY A 13 -7.43 -1.99 2.81
N GLU A 14 -7.35 -2.05 1.47
CA GLU A 14 -6.72 -1.01 0.66
C GLU A 14 -7.47 0.34 0.83
N SER A 15 -6.71 1.41 1.06
CA SER A 15 -7.27 2.74 1.29
C SER A 15 -6.48 3.79 0.51
N SER A 16 -7.01 5.01 0.43
CA SER A 16 -6.33 6.12 -0.26
C SER A 16 -4.96 6.48 0.33
N LYS A 17 -4.65 6.00 1.54
CA LYS A 17 -3.36 6.16 2.21
C LYS A 17 -2.53 4.88 2.28
N VAL A 18 -3.10 3.72 1.97
CA VAL A 18 -2.46 2.40 2.13
C VAL A 18 -2.71 1.59 0.87
N GLN A 19 -1.65 1.34 0.13
CA GLN A 19 -1.68 0.58 -1.12
C GLN A 19 -1.08 -0.81 -0.93
N PHE A 20 -1.79 -1.84 -1.38
CA PHE A 20 -1.33 -3.22 -1.33
C PHE A 20 -0.89 -3.69 -2.71
N LYS A 21 0.30 -4.31 -2.77
CA LYS A 21 0.84 -4.85 -4.02
C LYS A 21 1.49 -6.21 -3.77
N ILE A 22 1.06 -7.23 -4.50
CA ILE A 22 1.65 -8.58 -4.37
C ILE A 22 3.08 -8.59 -4.91
N ARG A 23 3.31 -7.90 -6.03
CA ARG A 23 4.63 -7.78 -6.68
C ARG A 23 4.80 -6.39 -7.26
N VAL A 24 6.04 -5.92 -7.26
CA VAL A 24 6.46 -4.67 -7.91
C VAL A 24 7.10 -5.02 -9.25
N ASN A 25 6.24 -5.23 -10.24
CA ASN A 25 6.62 -5.61 -11.61
C ASN A 25 6.69 -4.40 -12.55
N ASN A 26 6.19 -3.23 -12.14
CA ASN A 26 6.25 -2.02 -12.95
C ASN A 26 6.72 -0.81 -12.12
N ALA A 27 7.96 -0.39 -12.33
CA ALA A 27 8.58 0.72 -11.61
C ALA A 27 7.82 2.04 -11.82
N ASN A 28 7.25 2.26 -13.02
CA ASN A 28 6.46 3.45 -13.31
C ASN A 28 5.16 3.52 -12.49
N SER A 29 4.55 2.37 -12.20
CA SER A 29 3.34 2.31 -11.36
C SER A 29 3.64 2.72 -9.92
N ILE A 30 4.77 2.28 -9.37
CA ILE A 30 5.21 2.70 -8.02
C ILE A 30 5.65 4.16 -8.03
N GLY A 31 6.36 4.62 -9.05
CA GLY A 31 6.72 6.04 -9.18
C GLY A 31 5.48 6.93 -9.18
N ALA A 32 4.43 6.56 -9.92
CA ALA A 32 3.17 7.29 -9.92
C ALA A 32 2.49 7.31 -8.54
N GLU A 33 2.46 6.19 -7.82
CA GLU A 33 1.94 6.13 -6.45
C GLU A 33 2.77 6.96 -5.46
N MET A 34 4.09 6.91 -5.55
CA MET A 34 4.97 7.73 -4.71
C MET A 34 4.73 9.22 -4.94
N VAL A 35 4.53 9.64 -6.19
CA VAL A 35 4.16 11.02 -6.53
C VAL A 35 2.76 11.35 -5.98
N ALA A 36 1.79 10.45 -6.13
CA ALA A 36 0.44 10.64 -5.59
C ALA A 36 0.44 10.78 -4.05
N PHE A 37 1.25 9.98 -3.34
CA PHE A 37 1.42 10.12 -1.90
C PHE A 37 2.14 11.40 -1.50
N SER A 38 3.15 11.81 -2.27
CA SER A 38 3.86 13.08 -2.06
C SER A 38 2.93 14.29 -2.24
N ASN A 39 1.97 14.20 -3.16
CA ASN A 39 0.97 15.24 -3.42
C ASN A 39 -0.22 15.22 -2.42
N THR A 40 -0.31 14.21 -1.57
CA THR A 40 -1.38 14.05 -0.57
C THR A 40 -0.80 14.06 0.85
N LYS A 41 -1.51 13.52 1.84
CA LYS A 41 -1.03 13.47 3.24
C LYS A 41 0.00 12.35 3.47
N GLY A 42 0.76 11.97 2.44
CA GLY A 42 1.59 10.77 2.43
C GLY A 42 0.77 9.49 2.34
N GLY A 43 1.47 8.37 2.45
CA GLY A 43 0.86 7.04 2.47
C GLY A 43 1.90 5.93 2.62
N MET A 44 1.43 4.70 2.56
CA MET A 44 2.23 3.49 2.72
C MET A 44 1.95 2.52 1.59
N ILE A 45 3.01 1.99 0.99
CA ILE A 45 2.92 0.89 0.02
C ILE A 45 3.42 -0.36 0.72
N ILE A 46 2.56 -1.36 0.85
CA ILE A 46 2.89 -2.64 1.45
C ILE A 46 3.01 -3.66 0.33
N VAL A 47 4.24 -4.18 0.16
CA VAL A 47 4.58 -5.14 -0.89
C VAL A 47 4.56 -6.56 -0.33
N GLY A 48 4.00 -7.50 -1.08
CA GLY A 48 3.86 -8.91 -0.70
C GLY A 48 2.52 -9.25 -0.06
N VAL A 49 1.57 -8.31 -0.04
CA VAL A 49 0.20 -8.52 0.43
C VAL A 49 -0.75 -8.57 -0.77
N ASP A 50 -1.61 -9.56 -0.78
CA ASP A 50 -2.68 -9.77 -1.75
C ASP A 50 -3.96 -9.17 -1.16
N ASP A 51 -4.52 -8.13 -1.80
CA ASP A 51 -5.82 -7.60 -1.40
C ASP A 51 -6.90 -8.60 -1.84
N LYS A 52 -7.30 -9.47 -0.91
CA LYS A 52 -8.37 -10.46 -1.12
C LYS A 52 -9.77 -9.88 -0.89
N THR A 53 -9.88 -8.56 -0.73
CA THR A 53 -11.14 -7.86 -0.51
C THR A 53 -11.88 -7.55 -1.82
N LYS A 54 -11.38 -8.06 -2.96
CA LYS A 54 -12.03 -8.01 -4.27
C LYS A 54 -12.16 -9.36 -4.94
#